data_AF-A0A496VJJ5-F1
#
_entry.id   AF-A0A496VJJ5-F1
#
_cell.length_a   1.000
_cell.length_b   1.000
_cell.length_c   1.000
_cell.angle_alpha   90.00
_cell.angle_beta   90.00
_cell.angle_gamma   90.00
#
_symmetry.space_group_name_H-M   'P 1'
#
loop_
_entity.id
_entity.type
_entity.pdbx_description
1 polymer ?
#
loop_
_entity_poly.entity_id
_entity_poly.type
_entity_poly.pdbx_seq_one_letter_code
_entity_poly.pdbx_strand_id
1 'polypeptide(L)'
;MVLLISIFLMSLYWQRTPYSPENALEIFYSYNGAEDELMDPLLLAGRKVIPLLIEQIKHQNMPKRRYAILAVGHLGDSSSLPILEKILTDSSENNYFRCDALLAIAMINSKRGYSLAKRYSKETEEKMTCLSKTSQEILTRIPLEKRTYWEALLGRHQ
;
A
#
# COMPACT_ATOMS: atom_id res chain seq x y z
N MET A 1 0.72 -25.37 29.94
CA MET A 1 0.62 -23.92 29.61
C MET A 1 1.22 -23.60 28.24
N VAL A 2 2.49 -24.00 27.96
CA VAL A 2 3.15 -23.78 26.65
C VAL A 2 2.36 -24.38 25.47
N LEU A 3 1.84 -25.60 25.61
CA LEU A 3 1.09 -26.30 24.54
C LEU A 3 -0.25 -25.62 24.17
N LEU A 4 -0.90 -24.96 25.13
CA LEU A 4 -2.18 -24.27 24.91
C LEU A 4 -1.96 -22.93 24.20
N ILE A 5 -0.87 -22.23 24.53
CA ILE A 5 -0.48 -20.99 23.87
C ILE A 5 -0.12 -21.25 22.40
N SER A 6 0.59 -22.35 22.10
CA SER A 6 0.93 -22.70 20.71
C SER A 6 -0.30 -23.03 19.85
N ILE A 7 -1.30 -23.73 20.40
CA ILE A 7 -2.54 -24.05 19.68
C ILE A 7 -3.35 -22.78 19.41
N PHE A 8 -3.41 -21.86 20.38
CA PHE A 8 -4.11 -20.58 20.22
C PHE A 8 -3.47 -19.70 19.14
N LEU A 9 -2.14 -19.53 19.18
CA LEU A 9 -1.40 -18.76 18.17
C LEU A 9 -1.53 -19.37 16.78
N MET A 10 -1.52 -20.70 16.68
CA MET A 10 -1.73 -21.41 15.43
C MET A 10 -3.15 -21.17 14.90
N SER A 11 -4.18 -21.25 15.75
CA SER A 11 -5.56 -20.95 15.35
C SER A 11 -5.74 -19.51 14.84
N LEU A 12 -5.07 -18.53 15.49
CA LEU A 12 -5.11 -17.13 15.09
C LEU A 12 -4.43 -16.91 13.72
N TYR A 13 -3.30 -17.59 13.49
CA TYR A 13 -2.58 -17.58 12.23
C TYR A 13 -3.47 -18.11 11.09
N TRP A 14 -4.01 -19.33 11.22
CA TRP A 14 -4.89 -19.93 10.22
C TRP A 14 -6.14 -19.07 9.95
N GLN A 15 -6.74 -18.46 10.98
CA GLN A 15 -7.93 -17.62 10.78
C GLN A 15 -7.66 -16.31 10.02
N ARG A 16 -6.45 -15.76 10.11
CA ARG A 16 -6.16 -14.41 9.56
C ARG A 16 -5.29 -14.41 8.32
N THR A 17 -4.45 -15.42 8.10
CA THR A 17 -3.56 -15.43 6.92
C THR A 17 -4.28 -15.98 5.69
N PRO A 18 -4.35 -15.23 4.58
CA PRO A 18 -4.94 -15.74 3.35
C PRO A 18 -4.12 -16.88 2.75
N TYR A 19 -4.81 -17.95 2.38
CA TYR A 19 -4.18 -19.17 1.89
C TYR A 19 -3.63 -19.00 0.46
N SER A 20 -4.24 -18.15 -0.37
CA SER A 20 -3.78 -17.82 -1.72
C SER A 20 -3.84 -16.31 -2.01
N PRO A 21 -3.15 -15.82 -3.06
CA PRO A 21 -3.28 -14.45 -3.55
C PRO A 21 -4.72 -14.05 -3.91
N GLU A 22 -5.49 -14.96 -4.52
CA GLU A 22 -6.88 -14.74 -4.93
C GLU A 22 -7.79 -14.63 -3.71
N ASN A 23 -7.58 -15.51 -2.72
CA ASN A 23 -8.30 -15.43 -1.45
C ASN A 23 -7.97 -14.13 -0.70
N ALA A 24 -6.74 -13.65 -0.77
CA ALA A 24 -6.38 -12.35 -0.20
C ALA A 24 -7.14 -11.19 -0.85
N LEU A 25 -7.31 -11.22 -2.18
CA LEU A 25 -8.11 -10.25 -2.92
C LEU A 25 -9.60 -10.34 -2.58
N GLU A 26 -10.14 -11.55 -2.45
CA GLU A 26 -11.53 -11.76 -2.06
C GLU A 26 -11.81 -11.19 -0.66
N ILE A 27 -10.95 -11.47 0.31
CA ILE A 27 -11.04 -10.90 1.66
C ILE A 27 -10.88 -9.38 1.57
N PHE A 28 -9.88 -8.88 0.85
CA PHE A 28 -9.68 -7.44 0.66
C PHE A 28 -10.93 -6.73 0.13
N TYR A 29 -11.60 -7.28 -0.88
CA TYR A 29 -12.80 -6.70 -1.44
C TYR A 29 -13.99 -6.75 -0.48
N SER A 30 -14.19 -7.87 0.21
CA SER A 30 -15.33 -8.06 1.14
C SER A 30 -15.12 -7.46 2.54
N TYR A 31 -13.88 -7.10 2.91
CA TYR A 31 -13.54 -6.61 4.24
C TYR A 31 -14.15 -5.23 4.54
N ASN A 32 -14.92 -5.12 5.62
CA ASN A 32 -15.66 -3.90 6.00
C ASN A 32 -15.26 -3.38 7.39
N GLY A 33 -14.01 -3.62 7.81
CA GLY A 33 -13.49 -3.13 9.10
C GLY A 33 -12.88 -1.74 9.02
N ALA A 34 -11.96 -1.45 9.95
CA ALA A 34 -11.33 -0.14 10.05
C ALA A 34 -10.50 0.21 8.80
N GLU A 35 -10.42 1.50 8.47
CA GLU A 35 -9.77 1.97 7.23
C GLU A 35 -8.28 1.57 7.17
N ASP A 36 -7.59 1.63 8.30
CA ASP A 36 -6.17 1.31 8.41
C ASP A 36 -5.86 -0.19 8.35
N GLU A 37 -6.89 -1.05 8.50
CA GLU A 37 -6.82 -2.51 8.37
C GLU A 37 -7.21 -3.00 6.97
N LEU A 38 -7.73 -2.13 6.10
CA LEU A 38 -8.23 -2.54 4.76
C LEU A 38 -7.16 -3.27 3.94
N MET A 39 -5.88 -2.95 4.11
CA MET A 39 -4.78 -3.59 3.38
C MET A 39 -4.31 -4.92 3.98
N ASP A 40 -4.73 -5.26 5.19
CA ASP A 40 -4.19 -6.39 5.96
C ASP A 40 -4.24 -7.72 5.23
N PRO A 41 -5.34 -8.08 4.54
CA PRO A 41 -5.36 -9.31 3.76
C PRO A 41 -4.23 -9.35 2.71
N LEU A 42 -3.94 -8.23 2.06
CA LEU A 42 -2.89 -8.12 1.05
C LEU A 42 -1.50 -8.20 1.69
N LEU A 43 -1.31 -7.55 2.85
CA LEU A 43 -0.03 -7.58 3.58
C LEU A 43 0.27 -8.97 4.14
N LEU A 44 -0.75 -9.66 4.67
CA LEU A 44 -0.65 -11.02 5.21
C LEU A 44 -0.41 -12.05 4.10
N ALA A 45 -0.94 -11.82 2.90
CA ALA A 45 -0.58 -12.62 1.73
C ALA A 45 0.88 -12.39 1.31
N GLY A 46 1.45 -11.20 1.54
CA GLY A 46 2.84 -10.90 1.20
C GLY A 46 3.07 -10.78 -0.32
N ARG A 47 4.32 -10.88 -0.76
CA ARG A 47 4.71 -10.57 -2.15
C ARG A 47 4.03 -11.43 -3.23
N LYS A 48 3.50 -12.62 -2.88
CA LYS A 48 2.76 -13.48 -3.82
C LYS A 48 1.52 -12.80 -4.42
N VAL A 49 0.97 -11.76 -3.77
CA VAL A 49 -0.20 -11.03 -4.28
C VAL A 49 0.14 -9.96 -5.30
N ILE A 50 1.42 -9.57 -5.43
CA ILE A 50 1.85 -8.42 -6.23
C ILE A 50 1.51 -8.57 -7.72
N PRO A 51 1.75 -9.72 -8.40
CA PRO A 51 1.38 -9.86 -9.80
C PRO A 51 -0.10 -9.62 -10.04
N LEU A 52 -0.97 -10.15 -9.16
CA LEU A 52 -2.41 -9.91 -9.25
C LEU A 52 -2.76 -8.45 -8.98
N LEU A 53 -2.19 -7.83 -7.94
CA LEU A 53 -2.46 -6.42 -7.64
C LEU A 53 -2.03 -5.51 -8.79
N ILE A 54 -0.86 -5.74 -9.41
CA ILE A 54 -0.39 -4.96 -10.56
C ILE A 54 -1.41 -5.02 -11.70
N GLU A 55 -2.01 -6.18 -11.97
CA GLU A 55 -3.07 -6.28 -12.98
C GLU A 55 -4.33 -5.52 -12.56
N GLN A 56 -4.78 -5.69 -11.31
CA GLN A 56 -6.01 -5.06 -10.82
C GLN A 56 -5.92 -3.52 -10.80
N ILE A 57 -4.81 -2.94 -10.32
CA ILE A 57 -4.68 -1.47 -10.20
C ILE A 57 -4.64 -0.73 -11.54
N LYS A 58 -4.48 -1.44 -12.67
CA LYS A 58 -4.62 -0.86 -14.01
C LYS A 58 -6.05 -0.41 -14.31
N HIS A 59 -7.04 -1.05 -13.68
CA HIS A 59 -8.45 -0.77 -13.89
C HIS A 59 -8.89 0.40 -13.02
N GLN A 60 -9.25 1.53 -13.63
CA GLN A 60 -9.64 2.75 -12.90
C GLN A 60 -10.87 2.55 -11.99
N ASN A 61 -11.74 1.60 -12.33
CA ASN A 61 -12.94 1.24 -11.56
C ASN A 61 -12.68 0.15 -10.49
N MET A 62 -11.44 -0.24 -10.24
CA MET A 62 -11.11 -1.25 -9.22
C MET A 62 -11.64 -0.79 -7.84
N PRO A 63 -12.43 -1.61 -7.14
CA PRO A 63 -12.84 -1.31 -5.77
C PRO A 63 -11.62 -1.15 -4.86
N LYS A 64 -11.65 -0.18 -3.94
CA LYS A 64 -10.57 0.04 -2.97
C LYS A 64 -9.17 0.26 -3.60
N ARG A 65 -9.10 0.71 -4.86
CA ARG A 65 -7.85 0.87 -5.63
C ARG A 65 -6.76 1.67 -4.91
N ARG A 66 -7.13 2.69 -4.11
CA ARG A 66 -6.20 3.47 -3.29
C ARG A 66 -5.38 2.57 -2.36
N TYR A 67 -6.06 1.71 -1.62
CA TYR A 67 -5.44 0.77 -0.67
C TYR A 67 -4.63 -0.31 -1.38
N ALA A 68 -5.05 -0.74 -2.57
CA ALA A 68 -4.26 -1.66 -3.39
C ALA A 68 -2.93 -1.03 -3.86
N ILE A 69 -2.95 0.25 -4.27
CA ILE A 69 -1.75 1.01 -4.65
C ILE A 69 -0.80 1.16 -3.44
N LEU A 70 -1.33 1.48 -2.26
CA LEU A 70 -0.52 1.58 -1.05
C LEU A 70 0.04 0.22 -0.63
N ALA A 71 -0.76 -0.85 -0.71
CA ALA A 71 -0.32 -2.21 -0.37
C ALA A 71 0.91 -2.65 -1.19
N VAL A 72 0.95 -2.37 -2.50
CA VAL A 72 2.16 -2.68 -3.30
C VAL A 72 3.39 -1.89 -2.85
N GLY A 73 3.20 -0.66 -2.37
CA GLY A 73 4.25 0.16 -1.74
C GLY A 73 4.79 -0.46 -0.45
N HIS A 74 3.90 -0.92 0.43
CA HIS A 74 4.25 -1.59 1.68
C HIS A 74 5.00 -2.89 1.42
N LEU A 75 4.52 -3.72 0.48
CA LEU A 75 5.14 -5.00 0.11
C LEU A 75 6.52 -4.83 -0.54
N GLY A 76 6.78 -3.67 -1.15
CA GLY A 76 8.14 -3.22 -1.48
C GLY A 76 8.80 -3.94 -2.64
N ASP A 77 8.03 -4.48 -3.59
CA ASP A 77 8.59 -5.11 -4.80
C ASP A 77 8.76 -4.09 -5.94
N SER A 78 9.98 -4.03 -6.48
CA SER A 78 10.33 -3.13 -7.57
C SER A 78 9.58 -3.43 -8.88
N SER A 79 9.00 -4.63 -9.05
CA SER A 79 8.18 -4.95 -10.22
C SER A 79 6.94 -4.04 -10.35
N SER A 80 6.52 -3.39 -9.25
CA SER A 80 5.38 -2.46 -9.23
C SER A 80 5.74 -1.05 -9.74
N LEU A 81 7.04 -0.69 -9.82
CA LEU A 81 7.45 0.66 -10.19
C LEU A 81 6.90 1.13 -11.55
N PRO A 82 6.90 0.32 -12.63
CA PRO A 82 6.39 0.78 -13.93
C PRO A 82 4.92 1.21 -13.90
N ILE A 83 4.05 0.44 -13.23
CA ILE A 83 2.63 0.77 -13.13
C ILE A 83 2.39 1.98 -12.21
N LEU A 84 3.13 2.09 -11.11
CA LEU A 84 3.04 3.25 -10.21
C LEU A 84 3.50 4.53 -10.89
N GLU A 85 4.59 4.49 -11.67
CA GLU A 85 5.06 5.65 -12.43
C GLU A 85 4.05 6.05 -13.53
N LYS A 86 3.40 5.08 -14.17
CA LYS A 86 2.29 5.36 -15.10
C LYS A 86 1.14 6.08 -14.40
N ILE A 87 0.69 5.58 -13.25
CA ILE A 87 -0.40 6.21 -12.47
C ILE A 87 -0.01 7.64 -12.05
N LEU A 88 1.20 7.85 -11.54
CA LEU A 88 1.68 9.17 -11.10
C LEU A 88 1.72 10.21 -12.23
N THR A 89 2.16 9.79 -13.42
CA THR A 89 2.39 10.70 -14.56
C THR A 89 1.16 10.93 -15.42
N ASP A 90 0.11 10.11 -15.28
CA ASP A 90 -1.15 10.28 -16.00
C ASP A 90 -1.90 11.53 -15.51
N SER A 91 -2.03 12.53 -16.37
CA SER A 91 -2.72 13.78 -16.05
C SER A 91 -4.25 13.66 -16.03
N SER A 92 -4.80 12.59 -16.61
CA SER A 92 -6.23 12.27 -16.56
C SER A 92 -6.61 11.46 -15.32
N GLU A 93 -5.62 10.91 -14.62
CA GLU A 93 -5.83 10.13 -13.41
C GLU A 93 -6.24 11.03 -12.24
N ASN A 94 -7.08 10.49 -11.35
CA ASN A 94 -7.50 11.22 -10.17
C ASN A 94 -6.28 11.51 -9.26
N ASN A 95 -6.15 12.77 -8.82
CA ASN A 95 -5.02 13.23 -8.02
C ASN A 95 -4.74 12.38 -6.78
N TYR A 96 -5.75 11.82 -6.12
CA TYR A 96 -5.52 10.94 -4.96
C TYR A 96 -4.73 9.69 -5.32
N PHE A 97 -5.02 9.04 -6.46
CA PHE A 97 -4.24 7.88 -6.92
C PHE A 97 -2.81 8.25 -7.31
N ARG A 98 -2.62 9.44 -7.89
CA ARG A 98 -1.29 9.97 -8.22
C ARG A 98 -0.45 10.16 -6.96
N CYS A 99 -1.04 10.68 -5.88
CA CYS A 99 -0.38 10.81 -4.58
C CYS A 99 -0.03 9.46 -3.96
N ASP A 100 -1.00 8.53 -3.93
CA ASP A 100 -0.78 7.18 -3.40
C ASP A 100 0.33 6.47 -4.18
N ALA A 101 0.40 6.67 -5.50
CA ALA A 101 1.46 6.13 -6.34
C ALA A 101 2.83 6.75 -6.04
N LEU A 102 2.91 8.07 -5.84
CA LEU A 102 4.16 8.74 -5.43
C LEU A 102 4.67 8.20 -4.09
N LEU A 103 3.76 8.04 -3.11
CA LEU A 103 4.09 7.49 -1.80
C LEU A 103 4.56 6.03 -1.91
N ALA A 104 3.85 5.19 -2.66
CA ALA A 104 4.22 3.80 -2.89
C ALA A 104 5.59 3.68 -3.59
N ILE A 105 5.90 4.54 -4.56
CA ILE A 105 7.22 4.59 -5.21
C ILE A 105 8.31 4.92 -4.17
N ALA A 106 8.07 5.89 -3.27
CA ALA A 106 9.03 6.24 -2.23
C ALA A 106 9.24 5.11 -1.20
N MET A 107 8.19 4.34 -0.89
CA MET A 107 8.27 3.15 -0.05
C MET A 107 9.05 1.99 -0.69
N ILE A 108 8.96 1.82 -2.02
CA ILE A 108 9.69 0.78 -2.77
C ILE A 108 11.14 1.21 -3.03
N ASN A 109 11.35 2.46 -3.45
CA ASN A 109 12.63 3.03 -3.81
C ASN A 109 12.72 4.48 -3.34
N SER A 110 13.25 4.67 -2.14
CA SER A 110 13.36 5.98 -1.48
C SER A 110 14.13 7.00 -2.32
N LYS A 111 15.21 6.59 -3.00
CA LYS A 111 15.97 7.48 -3.89
C LYS A 111 15.12 7.98 -5.06
N ARG A 112 14.36 7.09 -5.70
CA ARG A 112 13.47 7.44 -6.81
C ARG A 112 12.31 8.31 -6.31
N GLY A 113 11.66 7.93 -5.22
CA GLY A 113 10.60 8.70 -4.58
C GLY A 113 11.05 10.12 -4.21
N TYR A 114 12.21 10.26 -3.57
CA TYR A 114 12.80 11.56 -3.22
C TYR A 114 13.06 12.42 -4.47
N SER A 115 13.56 11.83 -5.56
CA SER A 115 13.76 12.55 -6.82
C SER A 115 12.46 13.02 -7.47
N LEU A 116 11.39 12.23 -7.35
CA LEU A 116 10.05 12.58 -7.84
C LEU A 116 9.42 13.67 -6.97
N ALA A 117 9.50 13.53 -5.64
CA ALA A 117 9.00 14.50 -4.69
C ALA A 117 9.61 15.89 -4.93
N LYS A 118 10.93 16.00 -5.18
CA LYS A 118 11.57 17.28 -5.55
C LYS A 118 11.03 17.93 -6.83
N ARG A 119 10.42 17.15 -7.74
CA ARG A 119 9.80 17.68 -8.96
C ARG A 119 8.41 18.23 -8.66
N TYR A 120 7.61 17.48 -7.91
CA TYR A 120 6.23 17.84 -7.58
C TYR A 120 6.12 18.83 -6.40
N SER A 121 7.17 19.03 -5.60
CA SER A 121 7.21 20.00 -4.51
C SER A 121 7.35 21.46 -4.96
N LYS A 122 7.65 21.71 -6.24
CA LYS A 122 7.90 23.06 -6.79
C LYS A 122 6.61 23.79 -7.20
N GLU A 123 5.45 23.19 -6.97
CA GLU A 123 4.16 23.85 -7.14
C GLU A 123 4.02 24.94 -6.05
N THR A 124 3.58 26.16 -6.43
CA THR A 124 3.51 27.33 -5.54
C THR A 124 2.55 27.10 -4.36
N GLU A 125 2.78 27.78 -3.22
CA GLU A 125 1.97 27.64 -1.99
C GLU A 125 0.46 27.87 -2.21
N GLU A 126 0.08 28.76 -3.13
CA GLU A 126 -1.31 29.01 -3.55
C GLU A 126 -1.97 27.83 -4.29
N LYS A 127 -1.20 26.86 -4.77
CA LYS A 127 -1.66 25.67 -5.51
C LYS A 127 -1.22 24.39 -4.78
N MET A 128 -1.42 24.33 -3.47
CA MET A 128 -1.07 23.14 -2.69
C MET A 128 -1.93 21.93 -3.07
N THR A 129 -1.49 21.19 -4.09
CA THR A 129 -2.12 19.95 -4.53
C THR A 129 -1.80 18.83 -3.55
N CYS A 130 -2.55 17.74 -3.63
CA CYS A 130 -2.23 16.51 -2.90
C CYS A 130 -0.79 16.05 -3.21
N LEU A 131 -0.31 16.18 -4.45
CA LEU A 131 1.05 15.81 -4.84
C LEU A 131 2.11 16.68 -4.15
N SER A 132 1.86 17.99 -4.00
CA SER A 132 2.77 18.88 -3.29
C SER A 132 2.87 18.49 -1.80
N LYS A 133 1.74 18.19 -1.13
CA LYS A 133 1.72 17.72 0.27
C LYS A 133 2.48 16.41 0.46
N THR A 134 2.17 15.39 -0.36
CA THR A 134 2.87 14.11 -0.34
C THR A 134 4.36 14.26 -0.65
N SER A 135 4.71 15.20 -1.54
CA SER A 135 6.12 15.51 -1.82
C SER A 135 6.82 16.08 -0.58
N GLN A 136 6.22 17.03 0.12
CA GLN A 136 6.80 17.59 1.34
C GLN A 136 6.99 16.52 2.43
N GLU A 137 6.01 15.63 2.61
CA GLU A 137 6.12 14.49 3.52
C GLU A 137 7.33 13.60 3.17
N ILE A 138 7.45 13.18 1.89
CA ILE A 138 8.57 12.34 1.44
C ILE A 138 9.91 13.04 1.61
N LEU A 139 9.97 14.36 1.40
CA LEU A 139 11.21 15.13 1.54
C LEU A 139 11.64 15.30 3.00
N THR A 140 10.72 15.21 3.96
CA THR A 140 10.97 15.45 5.39
C THR A 140 11.08 14.17 6.21
N ARG A 141 10.39 13.08 5.81
CA ARG A 141 10.20 11.88 6.64
C ARG A 141 10.70 10.61 5.96
N ILE A 142 12.03 10.47 5.85
CA ILE A 142 12.68 9.21 5.42
C ILE A 142 13.35 8.55 6.64
N PRO A 143 13.08 7.26 6.94
CA PRO A 143 12.20 6.34 6.19
C PRO A 143 10.71 6.59 6.43
N LEU A 144 9.89 6.31 5.41
CA LEU A 144 8.43 6.31 5.54
C LEU A 144 7.99 5.12 6.39
N GLU A 145 7.04 5.34 7.28
CA GLU A 145 6.46 4.29 8.12
C GLU A 145 5.66 3.31 7.25
N LYS A 146 5.81 2.02 7.57
CA LYS A 146 5.10 0.94 6.90
C LYS A 146 4.35 0.13 7.93
N ARG A 147 3.08 -0.12 7.67
CA ARG A 147 2.29 -1.17 8.32
C ARG A 147 2.99 -2.50 8.12
N THR A 148 3.36 -3.12 9.24
CA THR A 148 4.12 -4.36 9.30
C THR A 148 3.23 -5.59 9.23
N TYR A 149 3.83 -6.74 8.91
CA TYR A 149 3.14 -8.04 8.97
C TYR A 149 2.53 -8.30 10.36
N TRP A 150 3.23 -7.93 11.43
CA TRP A 150 2.76 -8.18 12.80
C TRP A 150 1.62 -7.27 13.22
N GLU A 151 1.62 -6.01 12.81
CA GLU A 151 0.48 -5.11 13.04
C GLU A 151 -0.76 -5.63 12.32
N ALA A 152 -0.62 -6.04 11.06
CA ALA A 152 -1.70 -6.65 10.28
C ALA A 152 -2.21 -7.95 10.91
N LEU A 153 -1.31 -8.85 11.33
CA LEU A 153 -1.69 -10.15 11.91
C LEU A 153 -2.43 -9.98 13.23
N LEU A 154 -1.94 -9.06 14.07
CA LEU A 154 -2.51 -8.82 15.39
C LEU A 154 -3.71 -7.88 15.37
N GLY A 155 -3.98 -7.18 14.25
CA GLY A 155 -5.02 -6.15 14.17
C GLY A 155 -4.72 -5.00 15.12
N ARG A 156 -3.45 -4.57 15.17
CA ARG A 156 -3.07 -3.38 15.94
C ARG A 156 -3.35 -2.15 15.10
N HIS A 157 -4.13 -1.23 15.65
CA HIS A 157 -4.48 0.06 15.08
C HIS A 157 -4.14 1.15 16.11
N GLN A 158 -3.71 2.34 15.64
CA GLN A 158 -3.30 3.48 16.46
C GLN A 158 -4.41 4.54 16.53
#